data_AF-A0A6A5ST36-F1
#
_entry.id   AF-A0A6A5ST36-F1
#
_cell.length_a   1.000
_cell.length_b   1.000
_cell.length_c   1.000
_cell.angle_alpha   90.00
_cell.angle_beta   90.00
_cell.angle_gamma   90.00
#
_symmetry.space_group_name_H-M   'P 1'
#
loop_
_entity.id
_entity.type
_entity.pdbx_description
1 polymer ?
#
loop_
_entity_poly.entity_id
_entity_poly.type
_entity_poly.pdbx_seq_one_letter_code
_entity_poly.pdbx_strand_id
1 'polypeptide(L)'
;EAKELSTAFYSLQTQSELKNHENTGLRDALETKKKHKKKKYTLELEGPRENTGGAMFFTPSKVKEAQFIERMKQQDREAEIL
;
A
#
# COMPACT_ATOMS: atom_id res chain seq x y z
N GLU A 1 -46.34 9.55 22.37
CA GLU A 1 -45.49 10.70 22.00
C GLU A 1 -44.06 10.63 22.55
N ALA A 2 -43.76 10.97 23.81
CA ALA A 2 -42.36 11.06 24.29
C ALA A 2 -41.56 9.73 24.21
N LYS A 3 -42.19 8.59 24.51
CA LYS A 3 -41.55 7.26 24.37
C LYS A 3 -41.25 6.90 22.92
N GLU A 4 -42.14 7.21 22.00
CA GLU A 4 -41.96 6.91 20.57
C GLU A 4 -40.83 7.74 19.98
N LEU A 5 -40.75 9.02 20.34
CA LEU A 5 -39.64 9.89 19.97
C LEU A 5 -38.30 9.38 20.51
N SER A 6 -38.28 8.92 21.76
CA SER A 6 -37.07 8.32 22.35
C SER A 6 -36.63 7.07 21.58
N THR A 7 -37.56 6.17 21.25
CA THR A 7 -37.24 4.96 20.48
C THR A 7 -36.74 5.29 19.07
N ALA A 8 -37.36 6.26 18.39
CA ALA A 8 -36.93 6.71 17.09
C ALA A 8 -35.52 7.32 17.15
N PHE A 9 -35.24 8.15 18.14
CA PHE A 9 -33.93 8.73 18.38
C PHE A 9 -32.85 7.66 18.58
N TYR A 10 -33.08 6.68 19.46
CA TYR A 10 -32.13 5.59 19.68
C TYR A 10 -31.89 4.76 18.43
N SER A 11 -32.93 4.48 17.65
CA SER A 11 -32.79 3.75 16.38
C SER A 11 -31.94 4.52 15.36
N LEU A 12 -32.15 5.84 15.24
CA LEU A 12 -31.38 6.70 14.35
C LEU A 12 -29.92 6.81 14.79
N GLN A 13 -29.69 6.95 16.10
CA GLN A 13 -28.35 6.96 16.68
C GLN A 13 -27.61 5.67 16.35
N THR A 14 -28.24 4.52 16.59
CA THR A 14 -27.66 3.20 16.29
C THR A 14 -27.32 3.06 14.81
N GLN A 15 -28.23 3.48 13.92
CA GLN A 15 -27.98 3.45 12.48
C GLN A 15 -26.83 4.37 12.05
N SER A 16 -26.70 5.54 12.68
CA SER A 16 -25.61 6.48 12.43
C SER A 16 -24.27 5.87 12.83
N GLU A 17 -24.19 5.29 14.03
CA GLU A 17 -23.00 4.63 14.56
C GLU A 17 -22.56 3.47 13.64
N LEU A 18 -23.49 2.62 13.21
CA LEU A 18 -23.21 1.51 12.28
C LEU A 18 -22.64 2.02 10.95
N LYS A 19 -23.26 3.05 10.34
CA LYS A 19 -22.78 3.64 9.09
C LYS A 19 -21.39 4.29 9.23
N ASN A 20 -21.13 4.92 10.37
CA ASN A 20 -19.82 5.52 10.64
C ASN A 20 -18.75 4.44 10.81
N HIS A 21 -19.07 3.35 11.49
CA HIS A 21 -18.16 2.23 11.64
C HIS A 21 -17.83 1.57 10.29
N GLU A 22 -18.84 1.33 9.46
CA GLU A 22 -18.65 0.77 8.11
C GLU A 22 -17.77 1.68 7.24
N ASN A 23 -18.06 2.98 7.21
CA ASN A 23 -17.24 3.95 6.48
C ASN A 23 -15.77 3.95 6.96
N THR A 24 -15.55 3.83 8.27
CA THR A 24 -14.20 3.77 8.83
C THR A 24 -13.49 2.50 8.38
N GLY A 25 -14.14 1.34 8.49
CA GLY A 25 -13.58 0.07 8.03
C GLY A 25 -13.26 0.05 6.53
N LEU A 26 -14.13 0.64 5.70
CA LEU A 26 -13.88 0.76 4.26
C LEU A 26 -12.68 1.66 3.95
N ARG A 27 -12.51 2.77 4.69
CA ARG A 27 -11.35 3.66 4.55
C ARG A 27 -10.06 2.94 4.94
N ASP A 28 -10.07 2.21 6.05
CA ASP A 28 -8.90 1.46 6.52
C ASP A 28 -8.53 0.34 5.55
N ALA A 29 -9.51 -0.37 5.01
CA ALA A 29 -9.31 -1.39 3.98
C ALA A 29 -8.71 -0.79 2.70
N LEU A 30 -9.20 0.38 2.28
CA LEU A 30 -8.67 1.11 1.12
C LEU A 30 -7.23 1.56 1.35
N GLU A 31 -6.92 2.11 2.52
CA GLU A 31 -5.58 2.52 2.89
C GLU A 31 -4.62 1.32 2.92
N THR A 32 -5.04 0.23 3.55
CA THR A 32 -4.29 -1.03 3.59
C THR A 32 -4.02 -1.55 2.20
N LYS A 33 -5.04 -1.55 1.31
CA LYS A 33 -4.88 -1.96 -0.09
C LYS A 33 -3.91 -1.06 -0.87
N LYS A 34 -3.93 0.26 -0.64
CA LYS A 34 -2.98 1.20 -1.22
C LYS A 34 -1.55 0.92 -0.75
N LYS A 35 -1.34 0.70 0.56
CA LYS A 35 -0.05 0.32 1.16
C LYS A 35 0.44 -1.05 0.66
N HIS A 36 -0.48 -2.00 0.49
CA HIS A 36 -0.20 -3.36 0.01
C HIS A 36 -0.11 -3.47 -1.52
N LYS A 37 -0.15 -2.37 -2.29
CA LYS A 37 0.39 -2.41 -3.65
C LYS A 37 1.91 -2.61 -3.54
N LYS A 38 2.34 -3.85 -3.26
CA LYS A 38 3.73 -4.28 -3.39
C LYS A 38 4.14 -3.89 -4.79
N LYS A 39 5.07 -2.94 -4.89
CA LYS A 39 5.71 -2.65 -6.16
C LYS A 39 6.44 -3.94 -6.55
N LYS A 40 5.86 -4.72 -7.46
CA LYS A 40 6.43 -5.98 -7.96
C LYS A 40 7.53 -5.68 -9.00
N TYR A 41 8.42 -4.73 -8.73
CA TYR A 41 9.60 -4.60 -9.57
C TYR A 41 10.64 -5.59 -9.09
N THR A 42 11.19 -6.33 -10.04
CA THR A 42 12.41 -7.10 -9.83
C THR A 42 13.53 -6.08 -9.69
N LEU A 43 14.23 -6.08 -8.56
CA LEU A 43 15.40 -5.24 -8.41
C LEU A 43 16.52 -5.84 -9.26
N GLU A 44 16.85 -5.19 -10.37
CA GLU A 44 17.96 -5.61 -11.24
C GLU A 44 19.27 -5.34 -10.50
N LEU A 45 19.79 -6.38 -9.86
CA LEU A 45 21.11 -6.37 -9.24
C LEU A 45 22.11 -6.93 -10.25
N GLU A 46 23.07 -6.12 -10.69
CA GLU A 46 24.17 -6.61 -11.51
C GLU A 46 24.93 -7.70 -10.76
N GLY A 47 25.01 -8.89 -11.36
CA GLY A 47 25.72 -10.03 -10.78
C GLY A 47 27.24 -9.83 -10.78
N PRO A 48 27.99 -10.54 -9.90
CA PRO A 48 29.45 -10.59 -9.99
C PRO A 48 29.89 -11.13 -11.35
N ARG A 49 31.06 -10.66 -11.83
CA ARG A 49 31.66 -11.12 -13.11
C ARG A 49 31.95 -12.62 -13.15
N GLU A 50 32.12 -13.25 -11.99
CA GLU A 50 32.40 -14.69 -11.85
C GLU A 50 31.16 -15.41 -11.28
N ASN A 51 30.35 -15.94 -12.18
CA ASN A 51 29.09 -16.58 -11.84
C ASN A 51 29.35 -18.06 -11.46
N THR A 52 29.49 -18.34 -10.16
CA THR A 52 29.89 -19.69 -9.66
C THR A 52 28.69 -20.61 -9.43
N GLY A 53 27.49 -20.26 -9.94
CA GLY A 53 26.30 -21.13 -9.89
C GLY A 53 25.70 -21.39 -8.50
N GLY A 54 26.18 -20.72 -7.45
CA GLY A 54 25.67 -20.80 -6.08
C GLY A 54 24.71 -19.67 -5.70
N ALA A 55 24.25 -19.65 -4.44
CA ALA A 55 23.43 -18.57 -3.90
C ALA A 55 24.20 -17.23 -3.94
N MET A 56 23.66 -16.23 -4.64
CA MET A 56 24.24 -14.89 -4.72
C MET A 56 23.83 -14.06 -3.50
N PHE A 57 24.80 -13.74 -2.65
CA PHE A 57 24.61 -12.79 -1.55
C PHE A 57 25.02 -11.39 -2.00
N PHE A 58 24.11 -10.43 -1.86
CA PHE A 58 24.38 -9.03 -2.17
C PHE A 58 24.68 -8.25 -0.89
N THR A 59 25.64 -7.33 -0.96
CA THR A 59 25.89 -6.40 0.14
C THR A 59 24.72 -5.40 0.27
N PRO A 60 24.44 -4.88 1.48
CA PRO A 60 23.40 -3.88 1.67
C PRO A 60 23.57 -2.62 0.79
N SER A 61 24.81 -2.26 0.44
CA SER A 61 25.09 -1.15 -0.47
C SER A 61 24.61 -1.41 -1.89
N LYS A 62 24.81 -2.62 -2.43
CA LYS A 62 24.34 -3.02 -3.76
C LYS A 62 22.81 -3.02 -3.86
N VAL A 63 22.14 -3.43 -2.79
CA VAL A 63 20.67 -3.36 -2.71
C VAL A 63 20.18 -1.90 -2.75
N LYS A 64 20.86 -0.98 -2.05
CA LYS A 64 20.50 0.46 -2.07
C LYS A 64 20.72 1.09 -3.45
N GLU A 65 21.82 0.73 -4.11
CA GLU A 65 22.16 1.21 -5.46
C GLU A 65 21.08 0.83 -6.48
N ALA A 66 20.70 -0.45 -6.54
CA ALA A 66 19.66 -0.88 -7.48
C ALA A 66 18.27 -0.30 -7.15
N GLN A 67 17.96 -0.05 -5.87
CA GLN A 67 16.75 0.68 -5.48
C GLN A 67 16.74 2.12 -5.96
N PHE A 68 17.89 2.79 -5.94
CA PHE A 68 18.03 4.14 -6.45
C PHE A 68 17.81 4.20 -7.97
N ILE A 69 18.45 3.29 -8.71
CA ILE A 69 18.30 3.19 -10.18
C ILE A 69 16.85 2.92 -10.57
N GLU A 70 16.16 1.97 -9.93
CA GLU A 70 14.75 1.69 -10.23
C GLU A 70 13.83 2.88 -9.94
N ARG A 71 14.13 3.70 -8.93
CA ARG A 71 13.36 4.92 -8.67
C ARG A 71 13.53 5.95 -9.78
N MET A 72 14.75 6.14 -10.29
CA MET A 72 15.02 7.02 -11.42
C MET A 72 14.27 6.55 -12.67
N LYS A 73 14.42 5.27 -13.05
CA LYS A 73 13.67 4.68 -14.17
C LYS A 73 12.15 4.84 -14.03
N GLN A 74 11.62 4.73 -12.81
CA GLN A 74 10.19 4.91 -12.56
C GLN A 74 9.76 6.38 -12.77
N GLN A 75 10.56 7.35 -12.31
CA GLN A 75 10.28 8.76 -12.54
C GLN A 75 10.35 9.13 -14.03
N ASP A 76 11.32 8.60 -14.76
CA ASP A 76 11.44 8.83 -16.21
C ASP A 76 10.24 8.26 -16.97
N ARG A 77 9.83 7.01 -16.66
CA ARG A 77 8.61 6.41 -17.23
C ARG A 77 7.34 7.21 -16.92
N GLU A 78 7.23 7.75 -15.71
CA GLU A 78 6.08 8.57 -15.31
C GLU A 78 6.09 9.95 -16.02
N ALA A 79 7.27 10.50 -16.32
CA ALA A 79 7.42 11.75 -17.07
C ALA A 79 7.19 11.58 -18.59
N GLU A 80 7.50 10.42 -19.16
CA GLU A 80 7.30 10.12 -20.59
C GLU A 80 5.83 9.82 -20.95
N ILE A 81 5.00 9.45 -19.96
CA ILE A 81 3.56 9.17 -20.12
C ILE A 81 2.70 10.45 -20.02
N LEU A 82 3.25 11.55 -19.49
CA LEU A 82 2.60 12.86 -19.36
C LEU A 82 2.82 13.74 -20.60
#